data_AF-A0A327NSQ7-F1
#
_entry.id   AF-A0A327NSQ7-F1
#
_cell.length_a   1.000
_cell.length_b   1.000
_cell.length_c   1.000
_cell.angle_alpha   90.00
_cell.angle_beta   90.00
_cell.angle_gamma   90.00
#
_symmetry.space_group_name_H-M   'P 1'
#
loop_
_entity.id
_entity.type
_entity.pdbx_description
1 polymer ?
#
loop_
_entity_poly.entity_id
_entity_poly.type
_entity_poly.pdbx_seq_one_letter_code
_entity_poly.pdbx_strand_id
1 'polypeptide(L)'
;MSRFSNTERVGVNRVESIFLSDFEWIPRTILQTDVGIDMFVEISNNGLPTGKFFGVQIKSGISYFSEQKPDSVVFRTDGIHINYWLNNSLPIIIVLHNPVDNNTIWQVVKEETIEKLGKNYKIEVPKNNILNKTFKYQLSNLNTLPPGLLKLQRLLFEKSLIEKIRSGDEIVLELAKYINKSSQRANIRIIEIIRAKVSEDDELYEDEDVPIIREEELYKFSMTGISGRNSLYHIYPWAEFDLDIEFYENYDDYDEENPPGYITIIAKGWNWDNFKELAYYNNGEAAFFRYVMSLNEYGKTFIDFFDFYDGKKQLEINFNAH
;
A
#
# COMPACT_ATOMS: atom_id res chain seq x y z
N MET A 1 0.78 19.90 -27.25
CA MET A 1 0.17 19.41 -26.00
C MET A 1 1.29 19.01 -25.06
N SER A 2 1.24 19.42 -23.79
CA SER A 2 2.24 18.96 -22.81
C SER A 2 2.17 17.44 -22.72
N ARG A 3 3.31 16.75 -22.89
CA ARG A 3 3.42 15.30 -22.73
C ARG A 3 3.38 14.85 -21.26
N PHE A 4 3.50 15.80 -20.33
CA PHE A 4 3.43 15.57 -18.89
C PHE A 4 2.28 16.37 -18.28
N SER A 5 1.38 15.68 -17.56
CA SER A 5 0.36 16.29 -16.72
C SER A 5 0.58 15.79 -15.29
N ASN A 6 0.89 16.70 -14.37
CA ASN A 6 1.03 16.37 -12.95
C ASN A 6 -0.32 16.34 -12.22
N THR A 7 -1.43 16.64 -12.90
CA THR A 7 -2.74 16.89 -12.27
C THR A 7 -3.25 15.70 -11.46
N GLU A 8 -3.08 14.48 -11.97
CA GLU A 8 -3.46 13.26 -11.26
C GLU A 8 -2.65 13.09 -9.99
N ARG A 9 -1.31 13.17 -10.07
CA ARG A 9 -0.42 13.06 -8.90
C ARG A 9 -0.69 14.17 -7.87
N VAL A 10 -0.93 15.40 -8.32
CA VAL A 10 -1.30 16.51 -7.43
C VAL A 10 -2.60 16.21 -6.69
N GLY A 11 -3.59 15.64 -7.38
CA GLY A 11 -4.86 15.21 -6.76
C GLY A 11 -4.65 14.12 -5.72
N VAL A 12 -3.86 13.09 -6.04
CA VAL A 12 -3.50 12.02 -5.10
C VAL A 12 -2.83 12.58 -3.86
N ASN A 13 -1.80 13.42 -4.03
CA ASN A 13 -1.10 14.06 -2.91
C ASN A 13 -2.03 14.92 -2.04
N ARG A 14 -2.98 15.63 -2.68
CA ARG A 14 -3.95 16.46 -1.95
C ARG A 14 -4.88 15.60 -1.10
N VAL A 15 -5.43 14.54 -1.67
CA VAL A 15 -6.32 13.61 -0.95
C VAL A 15 -5.56 12.89 0.16
N GLU A 16 -4.32 12.45 -0.09
CA GLU A 16 -3.45 11.85 0.91
C GLU A 16 -3.23 12.80 2.09
N SER A 17 -2.89 14.07 1.79
CA SER A 17 -2.73 15.10 2.80
C SER A 17 -4.00 15.30 3.62
N ILE A 18 -5.19 15.31 3.01
CA ILE A 18 -6.45 15.47 3.75
C ILE A 18 -6.64 14.31 4.73
N PHE A 19 -6.44 13.06 4.30
CA PHE A 19 -6.59 11.92 5.22
C PHE A 19 -5.55 11.91 6.33
N LEU A 20 -4.31 12.34 6.05
CA LEU A 20 -3.26 12.46 7.06
C LEU A 20 -3.52 13.59 8.06
N SER A 21 -3.90 14.79 7.60
CA SER A 21 -4.00 15.98 8.45
C SER A 21 -5.36 16.16 9.12
N ASP A 22 -6.44 15.95 8.38
CA ASP A 22 -7.78 16.28 8.84
C ASP A 22 -8.44 15.08 9.51
N PHE A 23 -8.15 13.88 9.02
CA PHE A 23 -8.71 12.63 9.55
C PHE A 23 -7.75 11.90 10.48
N GLU A 24 -6.45 12.14 10.40
CA GLU A 24 -5.40 11.38 11.12
C GLU A 24 -5.48 9.87 10.82
N TRP A 25 -5.83 9.53 9.57
CA TRP A 25 -5.91 8.17 9.07
C TRP A 25 -4.69 7.82 8.24
N ILE A 26 -4.55 6.54 7.87
CA ILE A 26 -3.36 6.02 7.20
C ILE A 26 -3.72 5.74 5.73
N PRO A 27 -3.51 6.70 4.82
CA PRO A 27 -3.62 6.45 3.39
C PRO A 27 -2.42 5.64 2.88
N ARG A 28 -2.70 4.64 2.05
CA ARG A 28 -1.75 3.80 1.34
C ARG A 28 -1.93 4.05 -0.15
N THR A 29 -1.07 4.89 -0.70
CA THR A 29 -1.11 5.29 -2.11
C THR A 29 -0.56 4.16 -2.97
N ILE A 30 -1.33 3.75 -3.98
CA ILE A 30 -0.92 2.72 -4.93
C ILE A 30 -0.23 3.41 -6.11
N LEU A 31 0.93 2.91 -6.52
CA LEU A 31 1.69 3.50 -7.62
C LEU A 31 1.47 2.82 -8.97
N GLN A 32 1.03 1.56 -8.97
CA GLN A 32 0.70 0.79 -10.15
C GLN A 32 -0.77 0.41 -10.12
N THR A 33 -1.58 0.90 -11.05
CA THR A 33 -3.00 0.53 -11.09
C THR A 33 -3.46 0.30 -12.52
N ASP A 34 -3.84 -0.94 -12.83
CA ASP A 34 -4.59 -1.26 -14.05
C ASP A 34 -6.12 -1.18 -13.81
N VAL A 35 -6.55 -1.11 -12.55
CA VAL A 35 -7.94 -1.39 -12.14
C VAL A 35 -8.67 -0.23 -11.44
N GLY A 36 -8.05 0.95 -11.30
CA GLY A 36 -8.76 2.18 -10.92
C GLY A 36 -9.15 2.30 -9.44
N ILE A 37 -8.27 1.93 -8.51
CA ILE A 37 -8.25 2.41 -7.13
C ILE A 37 -6.89 3.06 -6.93
N ASP A 38 -6.83 4.31 -6.46
CA ASP A 38 -5.55 5.03 -6.34
C ASP A 38 -4.98 4.95 -4.91
N MET A 39 -5.84 4.68 -3.93
CA MET A 39 -5.48 4.70 -2.53
C MET A 39 -6.41 3.82 -1.70
N PHE A 40 -5.85 3.16 -0.70
CA PHE A 40 -6.60 2.55 0.38
C PHE A 40 -6.39 3.34 1.65
N VAL A 41 -7.46 3.59 2.41
CA VAL A 41 -7.39 4.37 3.64
C VAL A 41 -7.74 3.47 4.81
N GLU A 42 -6.78 3.29 5.71
CA GLU A 42 -6.99 2.60 6.97
C GLU A 42 -7.43 3.59 8.05
N ILE A 43 -8.54 3.29 8.69
CA ILE A 43 -9.03 4.08 9.82
C ILE A 43 -8.09 3.85 10.99
N SER A 44 -7.65 4.95 11.59
CA SER A 44 -6.80 4.98 12.77
C SER A 44 -7.50 5.69 13.91
N ASN A 45 -7.29 5.17 15.13
CA ASN A 45 -7.75 5.76 16.37
C ASN A 45 -6.51 6.16 17.18
N ASN A 46 -6.23 7.47 17.26
CA ASN A 46 -5.06 8.02 17.96
C ASN A 46 -3.73 7.40 17.49
N GLY A 47 -3.57 7.23 16.17
CA GLY A 47 -2.39 6.61 15.58
C GLY A 47 -2.41 5.09 15.55
N LEU A 48 -3.36 4.43 16.22
CA LEU A 48 -3.50 2.98 16.20
C LEU A 48 -4.36 2.51 15.01
N PRO A 49 -3.82 1.72 14.08
CA PRO A 49 -4.59 1.15 12.98
C PRO A 49 -5.72 0.25 13.50
N THR A 50 -6.93 0.41 12.95
CA THR A 50 -8.11 -0.36 13.36
C THR A 50 -8.33 -1.62 12.51
N GLY A 51 -7.62 -1.77 11.40
CA GLY A 51 -7.87 -2.80 10.39
C GLY A 51 -9.12 -2.58 9.54
N LYS A 52 -9.81 -1.44 9.70
CA LYS A 52 -10.93 -1.05 8.82
C LYS A 52 -10.42 -0.23 7.66
N PHE A 53 -10.69 -0.70 6.44
CA PHE A 53 -10.26 -0.05 5.20
C PHE A 53 -11.45 0.36 4.33
N PHE A 54 -11.23 1.35 3.49
CA PHE A 54 -12.03 1.63 2.30
C PHE A 54 -11.09 2.03 1.15
N GLY A 55 -11.52 1.78 -0.08
CA GLY A 55 -10.80 2.19 -1.28
C GLY A 55 -11.23 3.58 -1.76
N VAL A 56 -10.31 4.29 -2.38
CA VAL A 56 -10.51 5.64 -2.92
C VAL A 56 -10.05 5.67 -4.36
N GLN A 57 -10.95 6.11 -5.24
CA GLN A 57 -10.66 6.41 -6.62
C GLN A 57 -10.71 7.93 -6.80
N ILE A 58 -9.64 8.51 -7.34
CA ILE A 58 -9.34 9.93 -7.32
C ILE A 58 -9.31 10.43 -8.76
N LYS A 59 -10.20 11.35 -9.08
CA LYS A 59 -10.25 12.03 -10.37
C LYS A 59 -9.95 13.51 -10.18
N SER A 60 -8.80 13.94 -10.69
CA SER A 60 -8.28 15.29 -10.50
C SER A 60 -8.27 16.06 -11.81
N GLY A 61 -8.85 17.26 -11.81
CA GLY A 61 -8.87 18.14 -12.98
C GLY A 61 -10.17 18.90 -13.15
N ILE A 62 -10.08 20.07 -13.79
CA ILE A 62 -11.22 20.98 -14.05
C ILE A 62 -12.29 20.30 -14.92
N SER A 63 -11.88 19.41 -15.83
CA SER A 63 -12.79 18.68 -16.73
C SER A 63 -13.81 17.82 -15.97
N TYR A 64 -13.45 17.27 -14.80
CA TYR A 64 -14.38 16.50 -13.96
C TYR A 64 -15.48 17.36 -13.33
N PHE A 65 -15.30 18.69 -13.32
CA PHE A 65 -16.27 19.67 -12.82
C PHE A 65 -17.01 20.39 -13.95
N SER A 66 -16.95 19.88 -15.18
CA SER A 66 -17.60 20.49 -16.36
C SER A 66 -19.12 20.31 -16.37
N GLU A 67 -19.63 19.16 -15.92
CA GLU A 67 -21.07 18.88 -15.83
C GLU A 67 -21.57 19.14 -14.41
N GLN A 68 -22.02 20.36 -14.15
CA GLN A 68 -22.55 20.77 -12.84
C GLN A 68 -24.07 20.84 -12.82
N LYS A 69 -24.64 20.38 -11.72
CA LYS A 69 -26.01 20.65 -11.29
C LYS A 69 -25.99 21.70 -10.16
N PRO A 70 -27.15 22.22 -9.72
CA PRO A 70 -27.20 23.14 -8.57
C PRO A 70 -26.40 22.61 -7.36
N ASP A 71 -26.68 21.37 -6.94
CA ASP A 71 -26.14 20.80 -5.69
C ASP A 71 -25.10 19.68 -5.88
N SER A 72 -24.80 19.30 -7.12
CA SER A 72 -23.90 18.17 -7.41
C SER A 72 -23.02 18.40 -8.65
N VAL A 73 -21.98 17.59 -8.78
CA VAL A 73 -21.16 17.42 -9.98
C VAL A 73 -21.41 16.03 -10.53
N VAL A 74 -21.64 15.91 -11.84
CA VAL A 74 -21.91 14.61 -12.48
C VAL A 74 -20.59 13.98 -12.90
N PHE A 75 -20.23 12.88 -12.26
CA PHE A 75 -19.13 12.03 -12.68
C PHE A 75 -19.64 10.94 -13.62
N ARG A 76 -19.05 10.81 -14.80
CA ARG A 76 -19.40 9.78 -15.80
C ARG A 76 -18.31 8.72 -15.90
N THR A 77 -18.72 7.47 -16.04
CA THR A 77 -17.82 6.33 -16.18
C THR A 77 -18.49 5.18 -16.94
N ASP A 78 -17.76 4.11 -17.20
CA ASP A 78 -18.24 2.92 -17.89
C ASP A 78 -18.65 1.80 -16.91
N GLY A 79 -19.21 0.72 -17.45
CA GLY A 79 -19.63 -0.42 -16.66
C GLY A 79 -18.49 -1.28 -16.12
N ILE A 80 -17.29 -1.20 -16.70
CA ILE A 80 -16.13 -1.99 -16.24
C ILE A 80 -15.71 -1.47 -14.87
N HIS A 81 -15.54 -0.16 -14.74
CA HIS A 81 -15.18 0.47 -13.47
C HIS A 81 -16.27 0.31 -12.42
N ILE A 82 -17.55 0.54 -12.78
CA ILE A 82 -18.67 0.34 -11.84
C ILE A 82 -18.72 -1.10 -11.32
N ASN A 83 -18.64 -2.09 -12.21
CA ASN A 83 -18.67 -3.49 -11.81
C ASN A 83 -17.46 -3.83 -10.93
N TYR A 84 -16.27 -3.31 -11.25
CA TYR A 84 -15.09 -3.52 -10.43
C TYR A 84 -15.23 -2.93 -9.02
N TRP A 85 -15.74 -1.69 -8.89
CA TRP A 85 -15.92 -1.05 -7.59
C TRP A 85 -17.04 -1.69 -6.76
N LEU A 86 -18.17 -2.05 -7.38
CA LEU A 86 -19.29 -2.70 -6.68
C LEU A 86 -18.96 -4.11 -6.18
N ASN A 87 -18.14 -4.85 -6.92
CA ASN A 87 -17.70 -6.19 -6.53
C ASN A 87 -16.46 -6.17 -5.63
N ASN A 88 -15.92 -5.00 -5.30
CA ASN A 88 -14.77 -4.91 -4.42
C ASN A 88 -15.14 -5.34 -3.00
N SER A 89 -14.25 -6.07 -2.34
CA SER A 89 -14.46 -6.50 -0.95
C SER A 89 -14.41 -5.34 0.04
N LEU A 90 -13.88 -4.19 -0.36
CA LEU A 90 -13.84 -2.94 0.41
C LEU A 90 -14.89 -1.96 -0.12
N PRO A 91 -15.55 -1.18 0.77
CA PRO A 91 -16.31 -0.02 0.33
C PRO A 91 -15.43 0.93 -0.47
N ILE A 92 -15.96 1.45 -1.59
CA ILE A 92 -15.23 2.40 -2.45
C ILE A 92 -15.90 3.76 -2.40
N ILE A 93 -15.09 4.83 -2.36
CA ILE A 93 -15.53 6.19 -2.64
C ILE A 93 -14.87 6.73 -3.90
N ILE A 94 -15.62 7.52 -4.66
CA ILE A 94 -15.08 8.37 -5.72
C ILE A 94 -14.81 9.76 -5.14
N VAL A 95 -13.62 10.31 -5.42
CA VAL A 95 -13.19 11.64 -5.01
C VAL A 95 -12.89 12.46 -6.25
N LEU A 96 -13.52 13.63 -6.37
CA LEU A 96 -13.21 14.61 -7.39
C LEU A 96 -12.41 15.75 -6.78
N HIS A 97 -11.28 16.08 -7.39
CA HIS A 97 -10.43 17.19 -6.97
C HIS A 97 -10.32 18.25 -8.08
N ASN A 98 -10.68 19.49 -7.76
CA ASN A 98 -10.46 20.64 -8.64
C ASN A 98 -9.16 21.35 -8.22
N PRO A 99 -8.09 21.31 -9.05
CA PRO A 99 -6.82 21.92 -8.70
C PRO A 99 -6.83 23.47 -8.74
N VAL A 100 -7.86 24.10 -9.33
CA VAL A 100 -7.92 25.57 -9.47
C VAL A 100 -8.38 26.25 -8.18
N ASP A 101 -9.44 25.73 -7.56
CA ASP A 101 -10.02 26.27 -6.33
C ASP A 101 -9.73 25.40 -5.10
N ASN A 102 -8.96 24.31 -5.29
CA ASN A 102 -8.61 23.32 -4.28
C ASN A 102 -9.82 22.61 -3.66
N ASN A 103 -10.97 22.58 -4.36
CA ASN A 103 -12.17 21.90 -3.90
C ASN A 103 -12.03 20.38 -4.07
N THR A 104 -12.31 19.63 -3.00
CA THR A 104 -12.24 18.16 -3.00
C THR A 104 -13.54 17.62 -2.48
N ILE A 105 -14.32 16.99 -3.35
CA ILE A 105 -15.65 16.45 -3.03
C ILE A 105 -15.69 14.94 -3.24
N TRP A 106 -16.58 14.25 -2.55
CA TRP A 106 -16.62 12.79 -2.58
C TRP A 106 -18.04 12.20 -2.56
N GLN A 107 -18.17 10.97 -3.04
CA GLN A 107 -19.41 10.19 -2.97
C GLN A 107 -19.08 8.70 -2.80
N VAL A 108 -19.90 7.98 -2.05
CA VAL A 108 -19.78 6.53 -1.92
C VAL A 108 -20.26 5.84 -3.20
N VAL A 109 -19.56 4.80 -3.64
CA VAL A 109 -19.96 3.99 -4.80
C VAL A 109 -20.85 2.85 -4.31
N LYS A 110 -22.16 2.94 -4.58
CA LYS A 110 -23.16 1.91 -4.27
C LYS A 110 -24.26 1.93 -5.32
N GLU A 111 -25.06 0.88 -5.38
CA GLU A 111 -26.18 0.80 -6.35
C GLU A 111 -27.10 2.03 -6.26
N GLU A 112 -27.33 2.58 -5.07
CA GLU A 112 -28.22 3.73 -4.86
C GLU A 112 -27.62 5.06 -5.33
N THR A 113 -26.29 5.15 -5.49
CA THR A 113 -25.60 6.37 -5.93
C THR A 113 -25.23 6.33 -7.42
N ILE A 114 -25.51 5.22 -8.10
CA ILE A 114 -25.19 4.99 -9.51
C ILE A 114 -26.46 5.02 -10.35
N GLU A 115 -26.43 5.81 -11.43
CA GLU A 115 -27.48 5.79 -12.44
C GLU A 115 -26.96 5.22 -13.76
N LYS A 116 -27.64 4.21 -14.28
CA LYS A 116 -27.32 3.57 -15.56
C LYS A 116 -27.97 4.31 -16.72
N LEU A 117 -27.16 4.68 -17.71
CA LEU A 117 -27.53 5.39 -18.93
C LEU A 117 -27.10 4.58 -20.16
N GLY A 118 -27.81 3.48 -20.43
CA GLY A 118 -27.44 2.54 -21.49
C GLY A 118 -26.16 1.78 -21.17
N LYS A 119 -25.08 2.06 -21.92
CA LYS A 119 -23.73 1.49 -21.68
C LYS A 119 -22.88 2.32 -20.71
N ASN A 120 -23.29 3.56 -20.45
CA ASN A 120 -22.59 4.48 -19.56
C ASN A 120 -23.26 4.55 -18.20
N TYR A 121 -22.52 4.99 -17.20
CA TYR A 121 -23.00 5.19 -15.85
C TYR A 121 -22.65 6.60 -15.39
N LYS A 122 -23.43 7.12 -14.45
CA LYS A 122 -23.08 8.36 -13.76
C LYS A 122 -23.25 8.23 -12.25
N ILE A 123 -22.47 9.02 -11.52
CA ILE A 123 -22.56 9.22 -10.08
C ILE A 123 -22.68 10.72 -9.85
N GLU A 124 -23.69 11.13 -9.10
CA GLU A 124 -23.84 12.53 -8.69
C GLU A 124 -23.08 12.75 -7.39
N VAL A 125 -22.01 13.54 -7.46
CA VAL A 125 -21.13 13.87 -6.34
C VAL A 125 -21.62 15.17 -5.70
N PRO A 126 -22.20 15.15 -4.48
CA PRO A 126 -22.76 16.34 -3.86
C PRO A 126 -21.68 17.38 -3.57
N LYS A 127 -21.95 18.65 -3.89
CA LYS A 127 -21.01 19.76 -3.67
C LYS A 127 -20.73 20.02 -2.18
N ASN A 128 -21.67 19.65 -1.32
CA ASN A 128 -21.54 19.76 0.14
C ASN A 128 -20.76 18.58 0.76
N ASN A 129 -20.53 17.49 0.03
CA ASN A 129 -19.67 16.39 0.47
C ASN A 129 -18.19 16.76 0.30
N ILE A 130 -17.76 17.83 0.94
CA ILE A 130 -16.36 18.27 0.93
C ILE A 130 -15.54 17.29 1.77
N LEU A 131 -14.48 16.72 1.22
CA LEU A 131 -13.63 15.78 1.92
C LEU A 131 -12.83 16.52 3.02
N ASN A 132 -13.33 16.46 4.25
CA ASN A 132 -12.70 17.04 5.43
C ASN A 132 -13.22 16.36 6.70
N LYS A 133 -12.69 16.76 7.86
CA LYS A 133 -12.98 16.16 9.18
C LYS A 133 -14.47 16.06 9.56
N THR A 134 -15.38 16.87 9.00
CA THR A 134 -16.82 16.77 9.31
C THR A 134 -17.40 15.42 8.91
N PHE A 135 -16.81 14.76 7.91
CA PHE A 135 -17.23 13.45 7.44
C PHE A 135 -16.50 12.27 8.09
N LYS A 136 -15.63 12.52 9.10
CA LYS A 136 -14.85 11.46 9.78
C LYS A 136 -15.73 10.35 10.33
N TYR A 137 -16.87 10.68 10.93
CA TYR A 137 -17.83 9.67 11.43
C TYR A 137 -18.51 8.90 10.30
N GLN A 138 -18.95 9.56 9.24
CA GLN A 138 -19.62 8.89 8.13
C GLN A 138 -18.66 7.93 7.41
N LEU A 139 -17.46 8.40 7.10
CA LEU A 139 -16.44 7.61 6.41
C LEU A 139 -15.92 6.45 7.28
N SER A 140 -15.83 6.63 8.61
CA SER A 140 -15.38 5.55 9.50
C SER A 140 -16.38 4.40 9.63
N ASN A 141 -17.63 4.65 9.27
CA ASN A 141 -18.73 3.70 9.28
C ASN A 141 -19.08 3.17 7.87
N LEU A 142 -18.23 3.38 6.86
CA LEU A 142 -18.41 2.72 5.56
C LEU A 142 -18.24 1.20 5.65
N ASN A 143 -17.30 0.76 6.49
CA ASN A 143 -16.97 -0.64 6.69
C ASN A 143 -17.41 -1.09 8.09
N THR A 144 -18.58 -1.73 8.14
CA THR A 144 -19.26 -2.14 9.37
C THR A 144 -19.17 -3.65 9.62
N LEU A 145 -18.25 -4.34 8.94
CA LEU A 145 -18.03 -5.77 9.15
C LEU A 145 -17.72 -6.07 10.63
N PRO A 146 -18.20 -7.21 11.16
CA PRO A 146 -17.81 -7.70 12.48
C PRO A 146 -16.29 -7.83 12.61
N PRO A 147 -15.71 -7.70 13.83
CA PRO A 147 -14.26 -7.74 14.04
C PRO A 147 -13.53 -8.94 13.42
N GLY A 148 -14.15 -10.13 13.44
CA GLY A 148 -13.57 -11.32 12.82
C GLY A 148 -13.46 -11.20 11.29
N LEU A 149 -14.47 -10.64 10.63
CA LEU A 149 -14.47 -10.43 9.19
C LEU A 149 -13.56 -9.29 8.76
N LEU A 150 -13.35 -8.27 9.60
CA LEU A 150 -12.35 -7.22 9.35
C LEU A 150 -10.93 -7.79 9.30
N LYS A 151 -10.59 -8.71 10.20
CA LYS A 151 -9.30 -9.41 10.18
C LYS A 151 -9.13 -10.21 8.87
N LEU A 152 -10.16 -10.93 8.44
CA LEU A 152 -10.13 -11.66 7.17
C LEU A 152 -10.01 -10.72 5.96
N GLN A 153 -10.76 -9.61 5.96
CA GLN A 153 -10.73 -8.62 4.87
C GLN A 153 -9.36 -7.94 4.76
N ARG A 154 -8.69 -7.65 5.87
CA ARG A 154 -7.32 -7.15 5.87
C ARG A 154 -6.35 -8.13 5.21
N LEU A 155 -6.52 -9.42 5.45
CA LEU A 155 -5.67 -10.41 4.82
C LEU A 155 -6.04 -10.63 3.34
N LEU A 156 -7.31 -10.51 2.96
CA LEU A 156 -7.73 -10.43 1.55
C LEU A 156 -7.09 -9.25 0.83
N PHE A 157 -7.00 -8.11 1.52
CA PHE A 157 -6.34 -6.91 1.01
C PHE A 157 -4.84 -7.16 0.73
N GLU A 158 -4.18 -7.92 1.59
CA GLU A 158 -2.77 -8.29 1.46
C GLU A 158 -2.54 -9.54 0.60
N LYS A 159 -3.60 -10.21 0.11
CA LYS A 159 -3.54 -11.46 -0.66
C LYS A 159 -2.64 -11.38 -1.88
N SER A 160 -2.70 -10.28 -2.63
CA SER A 160 -1.84 -10.09 -3.82
C SER A 160 -0.36 -10.14 -3.44
N LEU A 161 0.02 -9.49 -2.33
CA LEU A 161 1.40 -9.50 -1.85
C LEU A 161 1.82 -10.88 -1.35
N ILE A 162 0.93 -11.59 -0.66
CA ILE A 162 1.15 -12.96 -0.19
C ILE A 162 1.35 -13.91 -1.38
N GLU A 163 0.55 -13.77 -2.44
CA GLU A 163 0.64 -14.54 -3.69
C GLU A 163 1.96 -14.30 -4.43
N LYS A 164 2.43 -13.04 -4.48
CA LYS A 164 3.74 -12.68 -5.05
C LYS A 164 4.87 -13.42 -4.35
N ILE A 165 4.95 -13.28 -3.02
CA ILE A 165 5.98 -13.96 -2.21
C ILE A 165 5.89 -15.48 -2.37
N ARG A 166 4.67 -16.05 -2.41
CA ARG A 166 4.46 -17.48 -2.65
C ARG A 166 4.98 -17.93 -4.01
N SER A 167 4.80 -17.11 -5.03
CA SER A 167 5.22 -17.41 -6.42
C SER A 167 6.73 -17.28 -6.62
N GLY A 168 7.45 -16.81 -5.61
CA GLY A 168 8.90 -16.61 -5.63
C GLY A 168 9.32 -15.18 -5.96
N ASP A 169 8.39 -14.23 -6.07
CA ASP A 169 8.73 -12.81 -6.24
C ASP A 169 9.43 -12.30 -4.98
N GLU A 170 10.51 -11.54 -5.16
CA GLU A 170 11.27 -10.95 -4.08
C GLU A 170 10.62 -9.63 -3.66
N ILE A 171 10.01 -9.63 -2.47
CA ILE A 171 9.34 -8.47 -1.90
C ILE A 171 10.14 -7.94 -0.73
N VAL A 172 10.41 -6.63 -0.79
CA VAL A 172 11.20 -5.91 0.21
C VAL A 172 10.35 -4.83 0.87
N LEU A 173 10.53 -4.68 2.18
CA LEU A 173 10.02 -3.57 2.98
C LEU A 173 11.16 -2.61 3.32
N GLU A 174 11.04 -1.36 2.90
CA GLU A 174 11.88 -0.29 3.39
C GLU A 174 11.17 0.53 4.47
N LEU A 175 11.90 0.80 5.54
CA LEU A 175 11.43 1.52 6.72
C LEU A 175 12.33 2.73 6.98
N ALA A 176 11.78 3.94 6.83
CA ALA A 176 12.44 5.17 7.24
C ALA A 176 11.86 5.68 8.57
N LYS A 177 12.61 5.53 9.67
CA LYS A 177 12.19 5.90 11.02
C LYS A 177 12.76 7.27 11.42
N TYR A 178 11.88 8.21 11.76
CA TYR A 178 12.30 9.55 12.17
C TYR A 178 12.81 9.55 13.62
N ILE A 179 14.06 9.96 13.81
CA ILE A 179 14.80 9.82 15.08
C ILE A 179 14.39 10.90 16.10
N ASN A 180 14.13 12.12 15.61
CA ASN A 180 13.90 13.30 16.46
C ASN A 180 12.41 13.62 16.71
N LYS A 181 11.50 12.68 16.41
CA LYS A 181 10.06 12.90 16.54
C LYS A 181 9.50 12.06 17.70
N SER A 182 8.93 12.72 18.70
CA SER A 182 8.26 12.06 19.84
C SER A 182 7.13 11.11 19.42
N SER A 183 6.55 11.33 18.24
CA SER A 183 5.47 10.52 17.68
C SER A 183 5.91 9.16 17.11
N GLN A 184 7.22 8.86 17.05
CA GLN A 184 7.73 7.62 16.42
C GLN A 184 7.20 7.46 15.00
N ARG A 185 7.28 8.55 14.22
CA ARG A 185 6.84 8.56 12.82
C ARG A 185 7.76 7.67 11.98
N ALA A 186 7.17 6.91 11.08
CA ALA A 186 7.89 6.16 10.06
C ALA A 186 7.21 6.25 8.70
N ASN A 187 8.00 6.12 7.65
CA ASN A 187 7.53 5.85 6.29
C ASN A 187 7.86 4.41 5.96
N ILE A 188 6.89 3.72 5.35
CA ILE A 188 7.04 2.34 4.89
C ILE A 188 6.80 2.33 3.38
N ARG A 189 7.68 1.64 2.67
CA ARG A 189 7.57 1.36 1.23
C ARG A 189 7.62 -0.15 1.04
N ILE A 190 6.74 -0.67 0.20
CA ILE A 190 6.77 -2.06 -0.25
C ILE A 190 7.23 -2.07 -1.70
N ILE A 191 8.27 -2.84 -1.97
CA ILE A 191 9.02 -2.85 -3.22
C ILE A 191 9.09 -4.29 -3.71
N GLU A 192 8.86 -4.49 -5.00
CA GLU A 192 9.17 -5.72 -5.70
C GLU A 192 10.53 -5.57 -6.39
N ILE A 193 11.40 -6.57 -6.20
CA ILE A 193 12.71 -6.63 -6.83
C ILE A 193 12.60 -7.46 -8.10
N ILE A 194 12.85 -6.82 -9.24
CA ILE A 194 12.81 -7.45 -10.55
C ILE A 194 14.25 -7.64 -11.02
N ARG A 195 14.67 -8.89 -11.15
CA ARG A 195 16.00 -9.26 -11.66
C ARG A 195 15.88 -9.67 -13.12
N ALA A 196 16.41 -8.87 -14.03
CA ALA A 196 16.49 -9.20 -15.45
C ALA A 196 17.86 -9.80 -15.79
N LYS A 197 17.86 -10.89 -16.56
CA LYS A 197 19.10 -11.42 -17.16
C LYS A 197 19.50 -10.50 -18.31
N VAL A 198 20.78 -10.11 -18.36
CA VAL A 198 21.36 -9.42 -19.51
C VAL A 198 21.31 -10.40 -20.70
N SER A 199 20.76 -9.97 -21.84
CA SER A 199 20.79 -10.78 -23.07
C SER A 199 22.17 -10.72 -23.70
N GLU A 200 22.63 -11.86 -24.25
CA GLU A 200 23.94 -12.01 -24.93
C GLU A 200 24.19 -11.00 -26.08
N ASP A 201 23.17 -10.26 -26.54
CA ASP A 201 23.25 -9.31 -27.67
C ASP A 201 23.47 -7.83 -27.25
N ASP A 202 23.53 -7.50 -25.96
CA ASP A 202 23.79 -6.12 -25.51
C ASP A 202 25.31 -5.87 -25.34
N GLU A 203 25.98 -5.43 -26.43
CA GLU A 203 27.42 -5.11 -26.53
C GLU A 203 27.96 -4.00 -25.57
N LEU A 204 27.23 -3.62 -24.52
CA LEU A 204 27.52 -2.41 -23.71
C LEU A 204 27.98 -2.66 -22.28
N TYR A 205 28.13 -3.91 -21.83
CA TYR A 205 28.62 -4.21 -20.48
C TYR A 205 29.70 -5.30 -20.52
N GLU A 206 30.93 -4.95 -20.13
CA GLU A 206 32.09 -5.86 -20.08
C GLU A 206 32.05 -6.84 -18.87
N ASP A 207 30.99 -6.83 -18.06
CA ASP A 207 30.77 -7.80 -16.97
C ASP A 207 29.47 -8.60 -17.23
N GLU A 208 29.60 -9.77 -17.84
CA GLU A 208 28.50 -10.62 -18.35
C GLU A 208 27.59 -11.24 -17.25
N ASP A 209 27.84 -10.99 -15.96
CA ASP A 209 27.20 -11.73 -14.85
C ASP A 209 26.41 -10.88 -13.83
N VAL A 210 26.32 -9.55 -13.99
CA VAL A 210 25.55 -8.71 -13.04
C VAL A 210 24.09 -8.61 -13.48
N PRO A 211 23.10 -9.17 -12.74
CA PRO A 211 21.70 -9.03 -13.10
C PRO A 211 21.29 -7.56 -13.01
N ILE A 212 20.51 -7.09 -14.00
CA ILE A 212 19.87 -5.77 -13.91
C ILE A 212 18.82 -5.87 -12.81
N ILE A 213 19.07 -5.19 -11.70
CA ILE A 213 18.12 -5.08 -10.58
C ILE A 213 17.27 -3.83 -10.81
N ARG A 214 15.96 -4.03 -10.91
CA ARG A 214 14.97 -2.95 -10.96
C ARG A 214 14.05 -3.06 -9.76
N GLU A 215 13.82 -1.92 -9.12
CA GLU A 215 12.89 -1.81 -8.01
C GLU A 215 11.55 -1.23 -8.47
N GLU A 216 10.48 -1.94 -8.18
CA GLU A 216 9.12 -1.46 -8.42
C GLU A 216 8.39 -1.23 -7.09
N GLU A 217 8.17 0.04 -6.74
CA GLU A 217 7.38 0.38 -5.55
C GLU A 217 5.90 0.06 -5.78
N LEU A 218 5.39 -0.91 -5.02
CA LEU A 218 4.00 -1.34 -5.08
C LEU A 218 3.08 -0.31 -4.40
N TYR A 219 3.42 0.06 -3.16
CA TYR A 219 2.72 1.07 -2.39
C TYR A 219 3.59 1.64 -1.26
N LYS A 220 3.17 2.80 -0.74
CA LYS A 220 3.80 3.46 0.41
C LYS A 220 2.79 4.14 1.32
N PHE A 221 3.19 4.35 2.56
CA PHE A 221 2.41 5.11 3.55
C PHE A 221 3.29 5.61 4.70
N SER A 222 2.79 6.62 5.42
CA SER A 222 3.34 7.06 6.69
C SER A 222 2.45 6.63 7.85
N MET A 223 3.06 6.31 9.00
CA MET A 223 2.32 6.12 10.25
C MET A 223 3.15 6.50 11.47
N THR A 224 2.52 6.55 12.64
CA THR A 224 3.14 6.78 13.95
C THR A 224 3.13 5.52 14.79
N GLY A 225 3.95 5.47 15.85
CA GLY A 225 4.01 4.32 16.74
C GLY A 225 4.89 3.16 16.25
N ILE A 226 5.81 3.43 15.31
CA ILE A 226 6.75 2.44 14.81
C ILE A 226 8.10 2.59 15.51
N SER A 227 8.38 1.64 16.41
CA SER A 227 9.60 1.66 17.22
C SER A 227 10.75 0.86 16.60
N GLY A 228 10.44 -0.18 15.83
CA GLY A 228 11.39 -1.04 15.10
C GLY A 228 10.70 -2.18 14.34
N ARG A 229 11.45 -3.17 13.86
CA ARG A 229 10.92 -4.35 13.15
C ARG A 229 9.75 -5.03 13.85
N ASN A 230 9.77 -5.13 15.18
CA ASN A 230 8.68 -5.77 15.93
C ASN A 230 7.31 -5.10 15.70
N SER A 231 7.28 -3.79 15.44
CA SER A 231 6.04 -3.10 15.09
C SER A 231 5.47 -3.57 13.75
N LEU A 232 6.30 -4.09 12.84
CA LEU A 232 5.90 -4.56 11.52
C LEU A 232 5.00 -5.81 11.61
N TYR A 233 5.14 -6.67 12.63
CA TYR A 233 4.24 -7.81 12.84
C TYR A 233 2.80 -7.38 13.19
N HIS A 234 2.61 -6.15 13.67
CA HIS A 234 1.27 -5.58 13.83
C HIS A 234 0.69 -5.08 12.51
N ILE A 235 1.52 -4.85 11.49
CA ILE A 235 1.15 -4.35 10.15
C ILE A 235 1.06 -5.48 9.12
N TYR A 236 1.94 -6.47 9.15
CA TYR A 236 1.88 -7.65 8.29
C TYR A 236 2.08 -8.90 9.17
N PRO A 237 1.03 -9.33 9.89
CA PRO A 237 1.13 -10.46 10.82
C PRO A 237 1.40 -11.81 10.13
N TRP A 238 1.27 -11.87 8.80
CA TRP A 238 1.53 -13.05 7.97
C TRP A 238 2.98 -13.13 7.46
N ALA A 239 3.80 -12.10 7.70
CA ALA A 239 5.16 -12.01 7.18
C ALA A 239 6.22 -12.24 8.27
N GLU A 240 7.34 -12.84 7.88
CA GLU A 240 8.64 -12.65 8.51
C GLU A 240 9.41 -11.53 7.80
N PHE A 241 10.38 -10.93 8.50
CA PHE A 241 11.14 -9.77 8.03
C PHE A 241 12.64 -9.95 8.22
N ASP A 242 13.31 -10.62 7.30
CA ASP A 242 14.76 -10.81 7.40
C ASP A 242 15.51 -9.60 6.87
N LEU A 243 16.70 -9.30 7.39
CA LEU A 243 17.50 -8.20 6.86
C LEU A 243 17.89 -8.52 5.41
N ASP A 244 17.82 -7.50 4.55
CA ASP A 244 18.27 -7.61 3.16
C ASP A 244 19.80 -7.57 3.09
N ILE A 245 20.44 -8.69 3.46
CA ILE A 245 21.90 -8.77 3.59
C ILE A 245 22.58 -8.43 2.26
N GLU A 246 22.06 -8.93 1.13
CA GLU A 246 22.61 -8.67 -0.20
C GLU A 246 22.59 -7.16 -0.51
N PHE A 247 21.50 -6.46 -0.22
CA PHE A 247 21.47 -5.01 -0.37
C PHE A 247 22.48 -4.31 0.55
N TYR A 248 22.53 -4.69 1.82
CA TYR A 248 23.41 -4.05 2.80
C TYR A 248 24.90 -4.26 2.47
N GLU A 249 25.29 -5.40 1.91
CA GLU A 249 26.67 -5.70 1.48
C GLU A 249 27.10 -4.85 0.28
N ASN A 250 26.15 -4.44 -0.57
CA ASN A 250 26.41 -3.65 -1.77
C ASN A 250 26.03 -2.16 -1.63
N TYR A 251 25.54 -1.73 -0.45
CA TYR A 251 25.15 -0.34 -0.21
C TYR A 251 26.40 0.52 0.02
N ASP A 252 26.94 1.01 -1.08
CA ASP A 252 28.29 1.56 -1.21
C ASP A 252 28.38 3.06 -0.80
N ASP A 253 28.29 3.31 0.50
CA ASP A 253 28.93 4.47 1.16
C ASP A 253 29.77 3.94 2.34
N TYR A 254 30.83 3.22 1.98
CA TYR A 254 31.83 2.70 2.91
C TYR A 254 32.66 3.86 3.50
N ASP A 255 32.28 4.34 4.69
CA ASP A 255 33.14 5.19 5.52
C ASP A 255 33.97 4.31 6.46
N GLU A 256 35.30 4.26 6.29
CA GLU A 256 36.21 3.51 7.17
C GLU A 256 36.15 3.98 8.64
N GLU A 257 35.77 5.25 8.89
CA GLU A 257 35.63 5.80 10.24
C GLU A 257 34.25 5.52 10.85
N ASN A 258 33.22 5.28 10.03
CA ASN A 258 31.85 4.95 10.43
C ASN A 258 31.22 3.93 9.45
N PRO A 259 31.60 2.64 9.53
CA PRO A 259 31.06 1.66 8.61
C PRO A 259 29.53 1.60 8.74
N PRO A 260 28.76 1.60 7.63
CA PRO A 260 27.34 1.27 7.67
C PRO A 260 27.21 -0.04 8.42
N GLY A 261 26.25 -0.13 9.36
CA GLY A 261 26.32 -1.00 10.53
C GLY A 261 26.42 -2.51 10.26
N TYR A 262 27.54 -2.96 9.73
CA TYR A 262 27.80 -4.29 9.23
C TYR A 262 29.24 -4.77 9.46
N ILE A 263 30.20 -3.91 9.83
CA ILE A 263 31.55 -4.42 10.22
C ILE A 263 31.54 -5.24 11.53
N THR A 264 30.40 -5.46 12.20
CA THR A 264 30.35 -6.34 13.40
C THR A 264 29.50 -7.60 13.32
N ILE A 265 28.87 -7.93 12.18
CA ILE A 265 27.89 -9.03 12.18
C ILE A 265 28.40 -10.36 11.60
N ILE A 266 29.41 -10.37 10.72
CA ILE A 266 29.99 -11.65 10.25
C ILE A 266 31.28 -12.05 11.00
N ALA A 267 31.97 -11.11 11.64
CA ALA A 267 33.30 -11.40 12.21
C ALA A 267 33.30 -12.06 13.61
N LYS A 268 32.17 -12.14 14.34
CA LYS A 268 32.14 -12.77 15.68
C LYS A 268 30.82 -13.48 15.90
N GLY A 269 30.83 -14.81 15.82
CA GLY A 269 29.68 -15.70 16.03
C GLY A 269 28.97 -15.48 17.36
N TRP A 270 28.03 -14.53 17.39
CA TRP A 270 27.24 -14.16 18.55
C TRP A 270 25.76 -14.40 18.25
N ASN A 271 25.09 -14.82 19.31
CA ASN A 271 23.70 -15.25 19.37
C ASN A 271 22.74 -14.25 18.69
N TRP A 272 21.88 -14.75 17.80
CA TRP A 272 20.87 -13.97 17.06
C TRP A 272 19.88 -13.23 17.98
N ASP A 273 19.75 -13.65 19.24
CA ASP A 273 18.80 -13.10 20.22
C ASP A 273 19.11 -11.65 20.70
N ASN A 274 20.32 -11.11 20.46
CA ASN A 274 20.73 -9.78 20.94
C ASN A 274 20.95 -8.75 19.81
N PHE A 275 20.40 -9.00 18.63
CA PHE A 275 20.62 -8.14 17.46
C PHE A 275 20.01 -6.75 17.64
N LYS A 276 20.85 -5.72 17.67
CA LYS A 276 20.40 -4.33 17.51
C LYS A 276 20.34 -4.06 16.01
N GLU A 277 19.14 -3.92 15.46
CA GLU A 277 18.95 -3.56 14.05
C GLU A 277 19.76 -2.30 13.71
N LEU A 278 20.57 -2.41 12.65
CA LEU A 278 21.39 -1.32 12.17
C LEU A 278 20.80 -0.78 10.86
N ALA A 279 20.70 0.55 10.81
CA ALA A 279 20.23 1.24 9.63
C ALA A 279 21.32 1.19 8.55
N TYR A 280 20.94 0.92 7.29
CA TYR A 280 21.88 1.00 6.16
C TYR A 280 22.27 2.45 5.86
N TYR A 281 21.39 3.39 6.23
CA TYR A 281 21.62 4.82 6.06
C TYR A 281 20.98 5.61 7.21
N ASN A 282 21.63 6.69 7.63
CA ASN A 282 21.10 7.62 8.61
C ASN A 282 21.53 9.04 8.25
N ASN A 283 20.56 9.92 8.00
CA ASN A 283 20.82 11.32 7.62
C ASN A 283 20.71 12.30 8.80
N GLY A 284 20.68 11.80 10.04
CA GLY A 284 20.48 12.60 11.25
C GLY A 284 19.03 12.97 11.56
N GLU A 285 18.13 12.89 10.57
CA GLU A 285 16.69 13.08 10.74
C GLU A 285 15.95 11.74 10.81
N ALA A 286 16.32 10.80 9.95
CA ALA A 286 15.73 9.49 9.82
C ALA A 286 16.80 8.39 9.66
N ALA A 287 16.52 7.24 10.26
CA ALA A 287 17.27 6.00 10.09
C ALA A 287 16.51 5.06 9.15
N PHE A 288 17.21 4.50 8.17
CA PHE A 288 16.63 3.71 7.09
C PHE A 288 17.02 2.24 7.24
N PHE A 289 16.01 1.36 7.15
CA PHE A 289 16.14 -0.09 7.30
C PHE A 289 15.49 -0.78 6.11
N ARG A 290 15.98 -1.95 5.74
CA ARG A 290 15.45 -2.73 4.62
C ARG A 290 15.37 -4.21 4.98
N TYR A 291 14.21 -4.80 4.72
CA TYR A 291 13.91 -6.18 5.08
C TYR A 291 13.32 -6.94 3.90
N VAL A 292 13.80 -8.15 3.65
CA VAL A 292 13.15 -9.11 2.76
C VAL A 292 11.96 -9.71 3.49
N MET A 293 10.79 -9.68 2.85
CA MET A 293 9.56 -10.25 3.38
C MET A 293 9.41 -11.71 2.94
N SER A 294 9.13 -12.60 3.88
CA SER A 294 8.81 -14.01 3.59
C SER A 294 7.55 -14.45 4.33
N LEU A 295 6.91 -15.55 3.90
CA LEU A 295 5.71 -16.04 4.57
C LEU A 295 6.05 -16.80 5.86
N ASN A 296 5.48 -16.36 6.97
CA ASN A 296 5.48 -17.15 8.22
C ASN A 296 4.43 -18.28 8.16
N GLU A 297 4.32 -19.08 9.23
CA GLU A 297 3.33 -20.18 9.29
C GLU A 297 1.89 -19.69 9.11
N TYR A 298 1.58 -18.51 9.63
CA TYR A 298 0.26 -17.89 9.50
C TYR A 298 -0.03 -17.51 8.05
N GLY A 299 0.92 -16.86 7.36
CA GLY A 299 0.79 -16.52 5.94
C GLY A 299 0.63 -17.74 5.03
N LYS A 300 1.41 -18.80 5.27
CA LYS A 300 1.31 -20.08 4.55
C LYS A 300 -0.06 -20.75 4.75
N THR A 301 -0.52 -20.82 5.99
CA THR A 301 -1.85 -21.40 6.31
C THR A 301 -2.97 -20.61 5.64
N PHE A 302 -2.83 -19.30 5.62
CA PHE A 302 -3.84 -18.42 5.09
C PHE A 302 -4.00 -18.52 3.57
N ILE A 303 -2.89 -18.59 2.84
CA ILE A 303 -2.96 -18.74 1.38
C ILE A 303 -3.50 -20.13 0.99
N ASP A 304 -3.17 -21.17 1.75
CA ASP A 304 -3.74 -22.51 1.59
C ASP A 304 -5.27 -22.52 1.81
N PHE A 305 -5.75 -21.79 2.82
CA PHE A 305 -7.19 -21.62 3.04
C PHE A 305 -7.86 -20.97 1.83
N PHE A 306 -7.24 -19.96 1.22
CA PHE A 306 -7.82 -19.32 0.04
C PHE A 306 -7.78 -20.18 -1.20
N ASP A 307 -6.73 -20.97 -1.42
CA ASP A 307 -6.76 -21.93 -2.51
C ASP A 307 -7.92 -22.92 -2.35
N PHE A 308 -8.23 -23.35 -1.12
CA PHE A 308 -9.42 -24.15 -0.87
C PHE A 308 -10.72 -23.38 -1.14
N TYR A 309 -10.84 -22.17 -0.59
CA TYR A 309 -12.03 -21.34 -0.74
C TYR A 309 -12.32 -20.96 -2.21
N ASP A 310 -11.27 -20.67 -2.98
CA ASP A 310 -11.35 -20.35 -4.41
C ASP A 310 -11.48 -21.60 -5.30
N GLY A 311 -11.49 -22.81 -4.71
CA GLY A 311 -11.61 -24.08 -5.43
C GLY A 311 -10.35 -24.50 -6.19
N LYS A 312 -9.20 -23.86 -5.94
CA LYS A 312 -7.89 -24.23 -6.50
C LYS A 312 -7.28 -25.47 -5.83
N LYS A 313 -7.67 -25.77 -4.59
CA LYS A 313 -7.20 -26.91 -3.80
C LYS A 313 -8.40 -27.63 -3.18
N GLN A 314 -8.49 -28.95 -3.35
CA GLN A 314 -9.47 -29.75 -2.63
C GLN A 314 -8.80 -30.36 -1.40
N LEU A 315 -9.42 -30.26 -0.22
CA LEU A 315 -8.93 -30.97 0.95
C LEU A 315 -9.21 -32.46 0.79
N GLU A 316 -8.16 -33.27 0.75
CA GLU A 316 -8.30 -34.72 0.85
C GLU A 316 -8.73 -35.07 2.28
N ILE A 317 -10.00 -35.43 2.44
CA ILE A 317 -10.49 -35.98 3.70
C ILE A 317 -10.03 -37.43 3.74
N ASN A 318 -8.93 -37.70 4.45
CA ASN A 318 -8.51 -39.06 4.74
C ASN A 318 -9.47 -39.68 5.75
N PHE A 319 -10.40 -40.51 5.27
CA PHE A 319 -11.31 -41.30 6.12
C PHE A 319 -10.59 -42.46 6.86
N ASN A 320 -9.27 -42.60 6.72
CA ASN A 320 -8.47 -43.68 7.30
C ASN A 320 -7.80 -43.29 8.63
N ALA A 321 -8.50 -42.56 9.50
CA ALA A 321 -8.12 -42.45 10.90
C ALA A 321 -8.89 -43.53 11.68
N HIS A 322 -8.26 -44.69 11.86
CA HIS A 322 -8.70 -45.73 12.79
C HIS A 322 -8.10 -45.52 14.17
#